data_AF-A0AAU2XE68-F1
#
_entry.id   AF-A0AAU2XE68-F1
#
_cell.length_a   1.000
_cell.length_b   1.000
_cell.length_c   1.000
_cell.angle_alpha   90.00
_cell.angle_beta   90.00
_cell.angle_gamma   90.00
#
_symmetry.space_group_name_H-M   'P 1'
#
loop_
_entity.id
_entity.type
_entity.pdbx_description
1 polymer ?
#
loop_
_entity_poly.entity_id
_entity_poly.type
_entity_poly.pdbx_seq_one_letter_code
_entity_poly.pdbx_strand_id
1 'polypeptide(L)'
;MPATSARVPRRLARSAATGVTLVALLATVAGCDPEKPPTGGGAASPSASASTKPAPGTPTPGAPKPGESTPGGPAPTTPAPGTPGPPSTPGPTTAPSTPPPAPGNGPLPFDLPSTAELRGSAKKVFAHYFTPYPISLNNKAGADDYYTKHYLRADGESGKHQAYGGLLRDRPLPRAPLAGDWELQDMETEIRTAVSAGIDGFTVDLLNLDPSSPHRKRVDLLIKAAERVDPGFRIVLMPDMTASQIGGLDQNALAAALVGLAASKTVHRLDDGRLVVSPFKAEGRSAQWWTDFMKVMEQKYQQKVAFVPVFLNFGANAQAFAPISHGFSVWGNRSPKAQGNIANDVAKAHSMGKIWMQPVSVQDERPNQSIFDEAGNTENLRATWEGAVEKGADWVQLTTWNDYSEGTQLAPSVHNGRVYLDISSYYLTWFKRGAKPAIVRDVAYVTHRRQFVGTKPTGAGQSKFMAPRGGSTTPRDTVEALVFLTSPANVRVQSGAQTRDGQAGAGVTALVHPLADGAQSVTVTRGPGTVASVTSPFEVGRDLVVQDLQYVAAGSARK
;
A
#
# COMPACT_ATOMS: atom_id res chain seq x y z
N MET A 1 -0.88 -22.80 72.80
CA MET A 1 -0.27 -21.75 73.65
C MET A 1 0.83 -21.05 72.85
N PRO A 2 1.17 -19.77 73.14
CA PRO A 2 1.93 -18.90 72.24
C PRO A 2 3.38 -18.59 72.68
N ALA A 3 4.22 -18.13 71.73
CA ALA A 3 5.33 -17.14 71.86
C ALA A 3 6.06 -17.03 70.50
N THR A 4 6.10 -15.91 69.75
CA THR A 4 6.94 -14.68 69.89
C THR A 4 8.46 -14.96 70.01
N SER A 5 9.39 -14.26 69.34
CA SER A 5 9.41 -13.15 68.35
C SER A 5 10.87 -12.94 67.87
N ALA A 6 11.12 -12.29 66.71
CA ALA A 6 12.23 -11.31 66.46
C ALA A 6 12.58 -11.13 64.96
N ARG A 7 13.25 -10.01 64.62
CA ARG A 7 13.53 -9.50 63.25
C ARG A 7 15.05 -9.29 62.99
N VAL A 8 15.51 -9.62 61.75
CA VAL A 8 16.29 -8.78 60.78
C VAL A 8 17.62 -8.12 61.27
N PRO A 9 18.80 -8.29 60.59
CA PRO A 9 19.13 -7.39 59.46
C PRO A 9 20.09 -7.81 58.30
N ARG A 10 19.67 -7.40 57.08
CA ARG A 10 20.38 -6.68 55.97
C ARG A 10 21.71 -7.15 55.31
N ARG A 11 21.60 -7.24 53.95
CA ARG A 11 22.58 -6.90 52.86
C ARG A 11 23.79 -7.85 52.72
N LEU A 12 24.31 -8.16 51.53
CA LEU A 12 24.55 -7.36 50.32
C LEU A 12 24.11 -8.05 49.00
N ALA A 13 24.07 -7.28 47.90
CA ALA A 13 23.60 -7.72 46.59
C ALA A 13 24.75 -8.10 45.64
N ARG A 14 24.46 -8.95 44.65
CA ARG A 14 25.05 -8.92 43.29
C ARG A 14 24.03 -9.43 42.28
N SER A 15 23.69 -8.59 41.31
CA SER A 15 22.79 -8.91 40.19
C SER A 15 23.64 -9.19 38.95
N ALA A 16 23.42 -10.32 38.29
CA ALA A 16 24.02 -10.60 36.98
C ALA A 16 23.00 -10.26 35.88
N ALA A 17 23.27 -9.20 35.12
CA ALA A 17 22.48 -8.84 33.95
C ALA A 17 23.14 -9.43 32.70
N THR A 18 22.43 -10.32 31.99
CA THR A 18 22.85 -10.81 30.68
C THR A 18 22.15 -9.97 29.62
N GLY A 19 22.85 -8.98 29.08
CA GLY A 19 22.32 -8.11 28.02
C GLY A 19 22.27 -8.81 26.67
N VAL A 20 21.08 -8.90 26.07
CA VAL A 20 20.93 -9.23 24.65
C VAL A 20 20.76 -7.93 23.88
N THR A 21 21.80 -7.51 23.16
CA THR A 21 21.78 -6.30 22.33
C THR A 21 20.99 -6.56 21.05
N LEU A 22 19.72 -6.16 21.03
CA LEU A 22 18.90 -6.16 19.82
C LEU A 22 19.31 -4.96 18.95
N VAL A 23 20.02 -5.20 17.85
CA VAL A 23 20.40 -4.15 16.90
C VAL A 23 19.17 -3.72 16.10
N ALA A 24 18.60 -2.57 16.44
CA ALA A 24 17.57 -1.93 15.66
C ALA A 24 18.19 -1.31 14.39
N LEU A 25 17.97 -1.94 13.24
CA LEU A 25 18.40 -1.40 11.95
C LEU A 25 17.45 -0.26 11.55
N LEU A 26 17.89 1.00 11.64
CA LEU A 26 17.10 2.13 11.16
C LEU A 26 17.04 2.11 9.62
N ALA A 27 15.86 1.84 9.07
CA ALA A 27 15.55 2.17 7.70
C ALA A 27 15.31 3.69 7.59
N THR A 28 16.30 4.43 7.09
CA THR A 28 16.10 5.78 6.56
C THR A 28 15.54 5.67 5.14
N VAL A 29 14.29 6.05 4.95
CA VAL A 29 13.73 6.30 3.61
C VAL A 29 14.45 7.53 3.04
N ALA A 30 15.37 7.31 2.11
CA ALA A 30 15.95 8.39 1.33
C ALA A 30 14.90 8.88 0.33
N GLY A 31 14.30 10.04 0.60
CA GLY A 31 13.25 10.62 -0.25
C GLY A 31 13.72 10.81 -1.69
N CYS A 32 12.91 10.33 -2.64
CA CYS A 32 13.07 10.65 -4.06
C CYS A 32 12.22 11.88 -4.39
N ASP A 33 12.76 13.09 -4.18
CA ASP A 33 12.26 14.30 -4.84
C ASP A 33 12.70 14.28 -6.32
N PRO A 34 11.78 14.33 -7.30
CA PRO A 34 12.13 14.32 -8.71
C PRO A 34 11.94 15.71 -9.33
N GLU A 35 12.99 16.54 -9.41
CA GLU A 35 12.98 17.63 -10.39
C GLU A 35 14.36 18.13 -10.88
N LYS A 36 14.41 18.33 -12.19
CA LYS A 36 15.44 19.01 -13.04
C LYS A 36 16.61 18.16 -13.58
N PRO A 37 16.86 18.18 -14.90
CA PRO A 37 17.90 17.37 -15.54
C PRO A 37 19.30 18.01 -15.45
N PRO A 38 20.38 17.23 -15.24
CA PRO A 38 21.74 17.73 -15.30
C PRO A 38 22.24 17.84 -16.75
N THR A 39 22.67 19.02 -17.15
CA THR A 39 23.56 19.22 -18.30
C THR A 39 24.92 18.58 -18.01
N GLY A 40 25.43 17.77 -18.94
CA GLY A 40 26.63 16.95 -18.68
C GLY A 40 27.96 17.72 -18.69
N GLY A 41 28.99 17.09 -18.13
CA GLY A 41 30.40 17.50 -18.32
C GLY A 41 31.36 17.12 -17.19
N GLY A 42 32.33 16.25 -17.49
CA GLY A 42 33.69 16.28 -16.92
C GLY A 42 33.91 15.83 -15.47
N ALA A 43 34.71 14.79 -15.27
CA ALA A 43 35.21 14.39 -13.94
C ALA A 43 36.51 15.12 -13.58
N ALA A 44 36.62 15.64 -12.35
CA ALA A 44 37.87 15.79 -11.60
C ALA A 44 37.62 16.13 -10.11
N SER A 45 38.57 15.80 -9.25
CA SER A 45 38.71 16.19 -7.84
C SER A 45 40.21 16.17 -7.50
N PRO A 46 40.68 16.74 -6.37
CA PRO A 46 40.08 17.73 -5.45
C PRO A 46 41.00 18.96 -5.20
N SER A 47 40.53 20.03 -4.53
CA SER A 47 41.28 20.82 -3.52
C SER A 47 40.43 21.97 -2.94
N ALA A 48 40.95 22.65 -1.92
CA ALA A 48 40.25 23.55 -1.00
C ALA A 48 40.27 25.07 -1.34
N SER A 49 39.49 25.81 -0.53
CA SER A 49 39.65 27.22 -0.11
C SER A 49 38.82 28.33 -0.79
N ALA A 50 38.13 29.06 0.10
CA ALA A 50 37.49 30.40 0.03
C ALA A 50 37.77 31.31 -1.20
N SER A 51 36.80 32.09 -1.71
CA SER A 51 36.31 33.30 -1.02
C SER A 51 35.30 34.14 -1.85
N THR A 52 34.51 34.98 -1.15
CA THR A 52 33.85 36.25 -1.59
C THR A 52 32.78 36.30 -2.72
N LYS A 53 31.67 36.97 -2.36
CA LYS A 53 30.56 37.48 -3.21
C LYS A 53 30.94 38.87 -3.78
N PRO A 54 30.39 39.32 -4.92
CA PRO A 54 29.34 40.35 -4.85
C PRO A 54 28.20 40.17 -5.89
N ALA A 55 27.21 41.07 -5.85
CA ALA A 55 26.04 41.19 -6.74
C ALA A 55 25.67 42.69 -6.85
N PRO A 56 24.60 43.12 -7.56
CA PRO A 56 24.06 42.74 -8.87
C PRO A 56 23.98 43.95 -9.85
N GLY A 57 23.46 43.77 -11.08
CA GLY A 57 23.18 44.89 -12.01
C GLY A 57 22.14 44.59 -13.12
N THR A 58 21.34 45.59 -13.49
CA THR A 58 20.27 45.61 -14.53
C THR A 58 19.86 47.11 -14.72
N PRO A 59 19.04 47.57 -15.71
CA PRO A 59 18.47 46.93 -16.92
C PRO A 59 18.38 47.77 -18.25
N THR A 60 18.08 47.13 -19.40
CA THR A 60 17.32 47.63 -20.60
C THR A 60 17.78 48.87 -21.43
N PRO A 61 17.14 49.24 -22.59
CA PRO A 61 16.41 48.50 -23.67
C PRO A 61 16.76 48.92 -25.14
N GLY A 62 16.20 48.27 -26.18
CA GLY A 62 16.16 48.78 -27.58
C GLY A 62 15.54 47.82 -28.64
N ALA A 63 14.74 48.34 -29.58
CA ALA A 63 14.00 47.61 -30.65
C ALA A 63 14.41 48.13 -32.07
N PRO A 64 13.76 47.87 -33.26
CA PRO A 64 12.53 47.10 -33.58
C PRO A 64 12.57 46.21 -34.87
N LYS A 65 11.39 45.76 -35.34
CA LYS A 65 11.06 44.91 -36.51
C LYS A 65 10.82 45.74 -37.80
N PRO A 66 10.85 45.16 -39.02
CA PRO A 66 9.68 44.47 -39.65
C PRO A 66 10.05 43.12 -40.36
N GLY A 67 9.23 42.42 -41.15
CA GLY A 67 7.89 42.70 -41.73
C GLY A 67 7.12 41.44 -42.22
N GLU A 68 6.41 41.56 -43.35
CA GLU A 68 5.38 40.64 -43.91
C GLU A 68 5.60 40.26 -45.40
N SER A 69 5.13 39.08 -45.82
CA SER A 69 4.14 38.91 -46.93
C SER A 69 3.89 37.45 -47.34
N THR A 70 2.63 37.20 -47.74
CA THR A 70 2.03 36.04 -48.46
C THR A 70 0.90 36.64 -49.35
N PRO A 71 0.34 36.02 -50.41
CA PRO A 71 -0.03 34.58 -50.51
C PRO A 71 0.01 33.94 -51.93
N GLY A 72 -0.46 32.69 -52.07
CA GLY A 72 -0.93 32.12 -53.36
C GLY A 72 -0.83 30.60 -53.51
N GLY A 73 -1.97 29.91 -53.66
CA GLY A 73 -2.07 28.58 -54.30
C GLY A 73 -2.46 28.70 -55.79
N PRO A 74 -2.65 27.61 -56.58
CA PRO A 74 -3.53 26.50 -56.21
C PRO A 74 -3.22 25.07 -56.75
N ALA A 75 -4.06 24.12 -56.32
CA ALA A 75 -4.51 22.88 -56.99
C ALA A 75 -3.59 21.62 -57.08
N PRO A 76 -4.16 20.39 -57.08
CA PRO A 76 -3.42 19.14 -56.89
C PRO A 76 -3.29 18.25 -58.15
N THR A 77 -2.34 17.30 -58.13
CA THR A 77 -2.21 16.24 -59.14
C THR A 77 -2.12 14.85 -58.52
N THR A 78 -2.83 13.89 -59.11
CA THR A 78 -2.94 12.49 -58.68
C THR A 78 -1.84 11.61 -59.30
N PRO A 79 -1.20 10.68 -58.56
CA PRO A 79 -0.43 9.58 -59.14
C PRO A 79 -1.23 8.27 -59.25
N ALA A 80 -0.95 7.49 -60.30
CA ALA A 80 -1.54 6.17 -60.56
C ALA A 80 -0.84 5.01 -59.80
N PRO A 81 -1.45 3.82 -59.68
CA PRO A 81 -0.90 2.72 -58.87
C PRO A 81 0.19 1.92 -59.59
N GLY A 82 1.24 1.55 -58.84
CA GLY A 82 2.35 0.69 -59.28
C GLY A 82 2.25 -0.76 -58.76
N THR A 83 2.80 -1.68 -59.54
CA THR A 83 2.71 -3.15 -59.40
C THR A 83 3.45 -3.72 -58.16
N PRO A 84 3.02 -4.86 -57.56
CA PRO A 84 3.63 -5.39 -56.33
C PRO A 84 5.00 -6.06 -56.51
N GLY A 85 5.86 -5.94 -55.49
CA GLY A 85 7.08 -6.76 -55.33
C GLY A 85 6.83 -8.10 -54.61
N PRO A 86 7.81 -9.03 -54.63
CA PRO A 86 7.64 -10.39 -54.10
C PRO A 86 7.57 -10.44 -52.56
N PRO A 87 6.95 -11.48 -51.98
CA PRO A 87 6.72 -11.56 -50.54
C PRO A 87 7.99 -11.90 -49.75
N SER A 88 8.26 -11.13 -48.70
CA SER A 88 9.28 -11.45 -47.70
C SER A 88 8.73 -12.38 -46.61
N THR A 89 9.49 -13.40 -46.25
CA THR A 89 9.13 -14.42 -45.26
C THR A 89 9.03 -13.81 -43.85
N PRO A 90 7.93 -14.00 -43.09
CA PRO A 90 7.83 -13.51 -41.71
C PRO A 90 8.77 -14.25 -40.75
N GLY A 91 9.52 -13.51 -39.94
CA GLY A 91 10.17 -14.03 -38.74
C GLY A 91 9.17 -14.32 -37.62
N PRO A 92 9.60 -14.98 -36.52
CA PRO A 92 8.70 -15.40 -35.45
C PRO A 92 8.01 -14.19 -34.81
N THR A 93 6.69 -14.13 -34.95
CA THR A 93 5.86 -13.04 -34.42
C THR A 93 5.75 -13.20 -32.91
N THR A 94 6.29 -12.25 -32.15
CA THR A 94 5.97 -12.10 -30.73
C THR A 94 4.48 -11.81 -30.58
N ALA A 95 3.77 -12.67 -29.84
CA ALA A 95 2.34 -12.55 -29.65
C ALA A 95 1.99 -11.21 -28.97
N PRO A 96 1.00 -10.44 -29.47
CA PRO A 96 0.52 -9.26 -28.77
C PRO A 96 -0.07 -9.65 -27.41
N SER A 97 0.45 -9.06 -26.34
CA SER A 97 -0.18 -9.17 -25.02
C SER A 97 -1.56 -8.51 -25.08
N THR A 98 -2.60 -9.33 -25.01
CA THR A 98 -3.98 -8.83 -24.91
C THR A 98 -4.10 -8.07 -23.58
N PRO A 99 -4.62 -6.83 -23.55
CA PRO A 99 -4.86 -6.13 -22.29
C PRO A 99 -5.74 -6.98 -21.37
N PRO A 100 -5.51 -6.98 -20.05
CA PRO A 100 -6.43 -7.61 -19.11
C PRO A 100 -7.85 -7.08 -19.34
N PRO A 101 -8.90 -7.91 -19.27
CA PRO A 101 -10.27 -7.43 -19.33
C PRO A 101 -10.51 -6.41 -18.21
N ALA A 102 -11.36 -5.42 -18.49
CA ALA A 102 -11.77 -4.45 -17.46
C ALA A 102 -12.36 -5.19 -16.24
N PRO A 103 -12.11 -4.73 -15.01
CA PRO A 103 -12.48 -5.46 -13.81
C PRO A 103 -13.99 -5.74 -13.78
N GLY A 104 -14.33 -7.01 -13.69
CA GLY A 104 -15.69 -7.53 -13.78
C GLY A 104 -16.46 -7.30 -12.49
N ASN A 105 -17.65 -6.69 -12.62
CA ASN A 105 -18.60 -6.45 -11.53
C ASN A 105 -19.31 -7.74 -11.05
N GLY A 106 -18.57 -8.82 -10.85
CA GLY A 106 -19.09 -10.04 -10.22
C GLY A 106 -19.54 -9.78 -8.77
N PRO A 107 -20.41 -10.62 -8.21
CA PRO A 107 -20.80 -10.50 -6.81
C PRO A 107 -19.69 -11.00 -5.87
N LEU A 108 -19.65 -10.44 -4.66
CA LEU A 108 -18.86 -10.99 -3.54
C LEU A 108 -19.43 -12.35 -3.08
N PRO A 109 -18.63 -13.20 -2.40
CA PRO A 109 -19.11 -14.47 -1.82
C PRO A 109 -20.24 -14.28 -0.78
N PHE A 110 -20.38 -13.08 -0.24
CA PHE A 110 -21.40 -12.66 0.71
C PHE A 110 -22.12 -11.41 0.19
N ASP A 111 -23.29 -11.09 0.75
CA ASP A 111 -23.95 -9.81 0.47
C ASP A 111 -23.35 -8.70 1.34
N LEU A 112 -22.67 -7.74 0.70
CA LEU A 112 -22.07 -6.59 1.38
C LEU A 112 -23.19 -5.68 1.92
N PRO A 113 -23.23 -5.40 3.24
CA PRO A 113 -24.23 -4.48 3.80
C PRO A 113 -24.07 -3.06 3.25
N SER A 114 -25.14 -2.27 3.38
CA SER A 114 -25.12 -0.89 2.90
C SER A 114 -24.02 -0.06 3.56
N THR A 115 -23.49 0.94 2.84
CA THR A 115 -22.50 1.88 3.36
C THR A 115 -22.97 2.58 4.65
N ALA A 116 -24.29 2.83 4.76
CA ALA A 116 -24.90 3.40 5.97
C ALA A 116 -24.85 2.44 7.17
N GLU A 117 -25.19 1.15 6.97
CA GLU A 117 -25.09 0.12 8.03
C GLU A 117 -23.64 -0.04 8.49
N LEU A 118 -22.68 -0.17 7.55
CA LEU A 118 -21.27 -0.33 7.89
C LEU A 118 -20.69 0.89 8.61
N ARG A 119 -21.10 2.12 8.27
CA ARG A 119 -20.66 3.35 8.95
C ARG A 119 -21.33 3.57 10.30
N GLY A 120 -22.50 2.98 10.53
CA GLY A 120 -23.21 2.99 11.81
C GLY A 120 -22.49 2.21 12.92
N SER A 121 -21.53 1.33 12.57
CA SER A 121 -20.68 0.70 13.58
C SER A 121 -19.74 1.71 14.24
N ALA A 122 -19.54 1.58 15.56
CA ALA A 122 -18.50 2.33 16.27
C ALA A 122 -17.07 1.98 15.77
N LYS A 123 -16.91 0.77 15.20
CA LYS A 123 -15.65 0.29 14.64
C LYS A 123 -15.39 0.92 13.27
N LYS A 124 -14.21 1.51 13.08
CA LYS A 124 -13.82 2.20 11.85
C LYS A 124 -12.70 1.47 11.12
N VAL A 125 -12.71 1.51 9.80
CA VAL A 125 -11.67 0.95 8.94
C VAL A 125 -11.20 2.02 7.95
N PHE A 126 -9.94 2.41 8.09
CA PHE A 126 -9.26 3.32 7.17
C PHE A 126 -8.21 2.55 6.36
N ALA A 127 -7.91 2.97 5.13
CA ALA A 127 -6.76 2.45 4.39
C ALA A 127 -5.66 3.53 4.28
N HIS A 128 -4.41 3.15 4.50
CA HIS A 128 -3.28 4.06 4.38
C HIS A 128 -3.06 4.42 2.91
N TYR A 129 -3.33 5.67 2.52
CA TYR A 129 -3.16 6.15 1.15
C TYR A 129 -1.80 6.83 0.98
N PHE A 130 -0.96 6.25 0.14
CA PHE A 130 0.39 6.72 -0.14
C PHE A 130 0.40 7.60 -1.40
N THR A 131 0.68 8.90 -1.24
CA THR A 131 0.59 9.89 -2.34
C THR A 131 1.53 9.70 -3.54
N PRO A 132 2.66 8.97 -3.49
CA PRO A 132 3.52 8.75 -4.66
C PRO A 132 2.88 7.94 -5.81
N TYR A 133 1.96 7.00 -5.53
CA TYR A 133 1.50 6.01 -6.51
C TYR A 133 -0.04 6.04 -6.77
N PRO A 134 -0.58 7.12 -7.36
CA PRO A 134 -1.98 7.16 -7.83
C PRO A 134 -2.20 6.26 -9.05
N ILE A 135 -3.46 5.96 -9.40
CA ILE A 135 -3.87 5.18 -10.60
C ILE A 135 -3.03 5.52 -11.85
N SER A 136 -2.81 6.79 -12.14
CA SER A 136 -1.95 7.24 -13.23
C SER A 136 -1.05 8.41 -12.82
N LEU A 137 0.17 8.43 -13.38
CA LEU A 137 1.15 9.50 -13.15
C LEU A 137 1.21 10.54 -14.29
N ASN A 138 0.81 10.17 -15.51
CA ASN A 138 0.96 11.01 -16.71
C ASN A 138 -0.18 10.89 -17.75
N ASN A 139 -1.28 10.22 -17.40
CA ASN A 139 -2.49 10.06 -18.22
C ASN A 139 -2.26 9.43 -19.60
N LYS A 140 -1.27 8.53 -19.70
CA LYS A 140 -1.02 7.73 -20.90
C LYS A 140 -1.72 6.37 -20.78
N ALA A 141 -1.87 5.68 -21.91
CA ALA A 141 -2.32 4.29 -21.92
C ALA A 141 -1.29 3.39 -21.22
N GLY A 142 -1.73 2.29 -20.60
CA GLY A 142 -0.87 1.45 -19.76
C GLY A 142 0.39 0.88 -20.42
N ALA A 143 0.43 0.73 -21.75
CA ALA A 143 1.63 0.31 -22.47
C ALA A 143 2.73 1.41 -22.54
N ASP A 144 2.33 2.68 -22.36
CA ASP A 144 3.15 3.87 -22.59
C ASP A 144 3.26 4.83 -21.38
N ASP A 145 2.70 4.45 -20.24
CA ASP A 145 2.70 5.28 -19.04
C ASP A 145 3.98 5.19 -18.21
N TYR A 146 4.07 6.06 -17.20
CA TYR A 146 5.26 6.19 -16.36
C TYR A 146 5.59 4.88 -15.61
N TYR A 147 4.57 4.15 -15.14
CA TYR A 147 4.75 2.86 -14.47
C TYR A 147 5.47 1.87 -15.40
N THR A 148 4.97 1.72 -16.63
CA THR A 148 5.52 0.77 -17.61
C THR A 148 6.87 1.20 -18.17
N LYS A 149 7.14 2.49 -18.35
CA LYS A 149 8.43 2.97 -18.91
C LYS A 149 9.53 3.13 -17.86
N HIS A 150 9.20 3.38 -16.60
CA HIS A 150 10.20 3.81 -15.61
C HIS A 150 10.19 3.04 -14.28
N TYR A 151 9.04 2.64 -13.75
CA TYR A 151 9.00 2.00 -12.42
C TYR A 151 9.06 0.47 -12.46
N LEU A 152 8.46 -0.18 -13.46
CA LEU A 152 8.49 -1.64 -13.61
C LEU A 152 9.75 -2.17 -14.32
N ARG A 153 10.50 -1.32 -15.00
CA ARG A 153 11.65 -1.73 -15.81
C ARG A 153 12.97 -1.49 -15.09
N ALA A 154 13.92 -2.42 -15.25
CA ALA A 154 15.28 -2.28 -14.73
C ALA A 154 16.06 -1.11 -15.36
N ASP A 155 15.85 -0.84 -16.65
CA ASP A 155 16.44 0.32 -17.37
C ASP A 155 15.65 1.63 -17.19
N GLY A 156 14.54 1.60 -16.43
CA GLY A 156 13.73 2.75 -16.07
C GLY A 156 14.49 3.80 -15.26
N GLU A 157 14.04 5.06 -15.34
CA GLU A 157 14.74 6.24 -14.79
C GLU A 157 16.25 6.24 -15.11
N SER A 158 16.61 5.98 -16.38
CA SER A 158 18.00 5.89 -16.85
C SER A 158 18.85 4.85 -16.11
N GLY A 159 18.25 3.71 -15.74
CA GLY A 159 18.93 2.61 -15.05
C GLY A 159 19.11 2.80 -13.53
N LYS A 160 18.54 3.86 -12.94
CA LYS A 160 18.58 4.13 -11.48
C LYS A 160 18.10 2.95 -10.63
N HIS A 161 17.21 2.12 -11.17
CA HIS A 161 16.64 0.94 -10.51
C HIS A 161 17.24 -0.40 -10.98
N GLN A 162 18.24 -0.37 -11.87
CA GLN A 162 18.76 -1.58 -12.54
C GLN A 162 19.29 -2.62 -11.57
N ALA A 163 20.05 -2.18 -10.56
CA ALA A 163 20.69 -3.07 -9.58
C ALA A 163 19.69 -3.99 -8.86
N TYR A 164 18.42 -3.61 -8.74
CA TYR A 164 17.35 -4.38 -8.11
C TYR A 164 16.17 -4.66 -9.05
N GLY A 165 16.37 -4.58 -10.38
CA GLY A 165 15.40 -5.03 -11.37
C GLY A 165 14.17 -4.13 -11.55
N GLY A 166 14.29 -2.82 -11.32
CA GLY A 166 13.14 -1.89 -11.36
C GLY A 166 12.61 -1.56 -9.96
N LEU A 167 11.95 -0.41 -9.82
CA LEU A 167 11.48 0.11 -8.52
C LEU A 167 10.35 -0.74 -7.94
N LEU A 168 9.42 -1.17 -8.80
CA LEU A 168 8.19 -1.87 -8.42
C LEU A 168 8.16 -3.26 -9.07
N ARG A 169 7.25 -4.12 -8.59
CA ARG A 169 6.83 -5.36 -9.29
C ARG A 169 5.42 -5.30 -9.82
N ASP A 170 4.58 -4.53 -9.15
CA ASP A 170 3.17 -4.37 -9.45
C ASP A 170 2.84 -2.88 -9.65
N ARG A 171 1.63 -2.62 -10.13
CA ARG A 171 1.13 -1.28 -10.46
C ARG A 171 -0.40 -1.25 -10.36
N PRO A 172 -1.02 -0.05 -10.24
CA PRO A 172 -2.46 0.10 -10.42
C PRO A 172 -2.92 -0.50 -11.76
N LEU A 173 -4.15 -1.00 -11.78
CA LEU A 173 -4.80 -1.44 -13.02
C LEU A 173 -4.71 -0.31 -14.08
N PRO A 174 -4.12 -0.58 -15.26
CA PRO A 174 -3.99 0.43 -16.30
C PRO A 174 -5.36 0.80 -16.86
N ARG A 175 -5.53 2.09 -17.19
CA ARG A 175 -6.72 2.61 -17.86
C ARG A 175 -6.35 3.36 -19.15
N ALA A 176 -7.36 3.64 -19.97
CA ALA A 176 -7.21 4.57 -21.09
C ALA A 176 -6.96 6.01 -20.57
N PRO A 177 -6.33 6.89 -21.38
CA PRO A 177 -6.29 8.32 -21.12
C PRO A 177 -7.69 8.91 -20.91
N LEU A 178 -7.84 9.76 -19.90
CA LEU A 178 -9.09 10.48 -19.61
C LEU A 178 -9.00 11.93 -20.11
N ALA A 179 -10.14 12.50 -20.50
CA ALA A 179 -10.25 13.92 -20.81
C ALA A 179 -10.49 14.76 -19.53
N GLY A 180 -10.15 16.05 -19.57
CA GLY A 180 -10.38 17.00 -18.47
C GLY A 180 -9.45 16.79 -17.27
N ASP A 181 -9.97 17.07 -16.06
CA ASP A 181 -9.29 16.88 -14.77
C ASP A 181 -9.21 15.37 -14.45
N TRP A 182 -8.25 14.70 -15.07
CA TRP A 182 -8.07 13.25 -14.97
C TRP A 182 -7.51 12.82 -13.61
N GLU A 183 -6.70 13.66 -12.95
CA GLU A 183 -6.17 13.36 -11.63
C GLU A 183 -7.30 13.32 -10.60
N LEU A 184 -8.26 14.24 -10.70
CA LEU A 184 -9.44 14.19 -9.84
C LEU A 184 -10.33 12.98 -10.14
N GLN A 185 -10.55 12.64 -11.41
CA GLN A 185 -11.30 11.44 -11.80
C GLN A 185 -10.67 10.15 -11.26
N ASP A 186 -9.34 10.08 -11.20
CA ASP A 186 -8.61 8.98 -10.57
C ASP A 186 -8.88 8.94 -9.05
N MET A 187 -8.73 10.07 -8.34
CA MET A 187 -9.02 10.14 -6.90
C MET A 187 -10.48 9.80 -6.57
N GLU A 188 -11.42 10.23 -7.41
CA GLU A 188 -12.83 9.84 -7.30
C GLU A 188 -13.02 8.33 -7.56
N THR A 189 -12.21 7.71 -8.42
CA THR A 189 -12.23 6.25 -8.68
C THR A 189 -11.64 5.44 -7.52
N GLU A 190 -10.56 5.91 -6.90
CA GLU A 190 -9.99 5.33 -5.68
C GLU A 190 -11.04 5.31 -4.56
N ILE A 191 -11.75 6.43 -4.35
CA ILE A 191 -12.78 6.55 -3.31
C ILE A 191 -14.00 5.69 -3.61
N ARG A 192 -14.52 5.67 -4.86
CA ARG A 192 -15.61 4.73 -5.24
C ARG A 192 -15.21 3.28 -4.98
N THR A 193 -13.95 2.93 -5.26
CA THR A 193 -13.42 1.58 -5.04
C THR A 193 -13.34 1.25 -3.55
N ALA A 194 -12.83 2.15 -2.72
CA ALA A 194 -12.77 1.96 -1.26
C ALA A 194 -14.18 1.87 -0.63
N VAL A 195 -15.11 2.74 -1.02
CA VAL A 195 -16.52 2.69 -0.59
C VAL A 195 -17.18 1.36 -1.00
N SER A 196 -16.90 0.85 -2.21
CA SER A 196 -17.42 -0.45 -2.70
C SER A 196 -16.89 -1.68 -1.93
N ALA A 197 -15.92 -1.48 -1.04
CA ALA A 197 -15.37 -2.50 -0.15
C ALA A 197 -15.79 -2.30 1.33
N GLY A 198 -16.57 -1.25 1.64
CA GLY A 198 -17.04 -0.93 2.99
C GLY A 198 -16.06 -0.11 3.85
N ILE A 199 -14.96 0.39 3.25
CA ILE A 199 -13.95 1.22 3.92
C ILE A 199 -14.55 2.59 4.27
N ASP A 200 -14.28 3.10 5.49
CA ASP A 200 -14.84 4.38 5.97
C ASP A 200 -14.08 5.58 5.43
N GLY A 201 -12.81 5.41 5.09
CA GLY A 201 -11.94 6.51 4.73
C GLY A 201 -10.51 6.11 4.40
N PHE A 202 -9.66 7.10 4.18
CA PHE A 202 -8.21 6.94 4.07
C PHE A 202 -7.47 7.61 5.23
N THR A 203 -6.44 6.94 5.75
CA THR A 203 -5.35 7.59 6.48
C THR A 203 -4.36 8.10 5.44
N VAL A 204 -4.48 9.37 5.06
CA VAL A 204 -3.72 9.93 3.93
C VAL A 204 -2.34 10.37 4.41
N ASP A 205 -1.32 9.77 3.81
CA ASP A 205 0.08 9.98 4.15
C ASP A 205 0.59 11.32 3.61
N LEU A 206 0.95 12.21 4.54
CA LEU A 206 1.38 13.57 4.26
C LEU A 206 2.91 13.58 4.22
N LEU A 207 3.47 13.47 3.01
CA LEU A 207 4.92 13.48 2.74
C LEU A 207 5.50 14.88 2.52
N ASN A 208 4.68 15.82 2.04
CA ASN A 208 5.04 17.22 1.85
C ASN A 208 3.74 18.06 1.94
N LEU A 209 3.82 19.23 2.59
CA LEU A 209 2.68 20.12 2.84
C LEU A 209 2.71 21.42 2.00
N ASP A 210 3.78 21.67 1.26
CA ASP A 210 3.89 22.79 0.31
C ASP A 210 2.82 22.66 -0.79
N PRO A 211 1.94 23.66 -1.01
CA PRO A 211 0.90 23.62 -2.05
C PRO A 211 1.39 23.40 -3.48
N SER A 212 2.66 23.67 -3.78
CA SER A 212 3.27 23.39 -5.08
C SER A 212 3.69 21.92 -5.25
N SER A 213 3.82 21.16 -4.16
CA SER A 213 4.25 19.76 -4.20
C SER A 213 3.19 18.85 -4.84
N PRO A 214 3.59 17.88 -5.71
CA PRO A 214 2.67 16.89 -6.25
C PRO A 214 2.04 16.00 -5.15
N HIS A 215 2.73 15.80 -4.02
CA HIS A 215 2.17 15.09 -2.87
C HIS A 215 0.99 15.86 -2.27
N ARG A 216 1.20 17.14 -1.96
CA ARG A 216 0.17 18.02 -1.39
C ARG A 216 -1.03 18.17 -2.32
N LYS A 217 -0.79 18.40 -3.61
CA LYS A 217 -1.84 18.45 -4.64
C LYS A 217 -2.73 17.21 -4.62
N ARG A 218 -2.16 16.00 -4.46
CA ARG A 218 -2.93 14.75 -4.38
C ARG A 218 -3.76 14.64 -3.10
N VAL A 219 -3.28 15.17 -1.98
CA VAL A 219 -4.08 15.28 -0.73
C VAL A 219 -5.29 16.19 -0.95
N ASP A 220 -5.09 17.37 -1.53
CA ASP A 220 -6.17 18.33 -1.81
C ASP A 220 -7.19 17.74 -2.82
N LEU A 221 -6.72 16.98 -3.83
CA LEU A 221 -7.58 16.26 -4.78
C LEU A 221 -8.36 15.09 -4.14
N LEU A 222 -7.78 14.35 -3.19
CA LEU A 222 -8.49 13.30 -2.44
C LEU A 222 -9.61 13.87 -1.57
N ILE A 223 -9.37 15.00 -0.90
CA ILE A 223 -10.39 15.70 -0.11
C ILE A 223 -11.55 16.15 -1.02
N LYS A 224 -11.22 16.79 -2.15
CA LYS A 224 -12.19 17.22 -3.17
C LYS A 224 -12.95 16.04 -3.80
N ALA A 225 -12.30 14.90 -4.00
CA ALA A 225 -12.94 13.68 -4.50
C ALA A 225 -13.90 13.08 -3.46
N ALA A 226 -13.54 13.07 -2.18
CA ALA A 226 -14.41 12.61 -1.10
C ALA A 226 -15.68 13.47 -1.03
N GLU A 227 -15.53 14.80 -1.09
CA GLU A 227 -16.66 15.76 -1.08
C GLU A 227 -17.66 15.54 -2.23
N ARG A 228 -17.18 15.04 -3.37
CA ARG A 228 -17.99 14.81 -4.58
C ARG A 228 -18.63 13.43 -4.66
N VAL A 229 -17.86 12.39 -4.31
CA VAL A 229 -18.28 11.00 -4.45
C VAL A 229 -19.17 10.57 -3.29
N ASP A 230 -18.73 10.89 -2.07
CA ASP A 230 -19.35 10.42 -0.85
C ASP A 230 -18.93 11.30 0.33
N PRO A 231 -19.72 12.34 0.68
CA PRO A 231 -19.46 13.22 1.82
C PRO A 231 -19.39 12.51 3.19
N GLY A 232 -19.75 11.22 3.25
CA GLY A 232 -19.57 10.36 4.42
C GLY A 232 -18.20 9.65 4.48
N PHE A 233 -17.46 9.59 3.37
CA PHE A 233 -16.08 9.07 3.33
C PHE A 233 -15.13 10.04 4.03
N ARG A 234 -14.17 9.49 4.79
CA ARG A 234 -13.34 10.27 5.72
C ARG A 234 -11.87 10.31 5.35
N ILE A 235 -11.22 11.44 5.61
CA ILE A 235 -9.78 11.64 5.41
C ILE A 235 -9.13 11.88 6.78
N VAL A 236 -8.40 10.89 7.29
CA VAL A 236 -7.58 11.05 8.49
C VAL A 236 -6.21 11.60 8.08
N LEU A 237 -5.76 12.66 8.74
CA LEU A 237 -4.49 13.31 8.45
C LEU A 237 -3.35 12.55 9.13
N MET A 238 -2.41 12.01 8.35
CA MET A 238 -1.23 11.28 8.82
C MET A 238 0.06 12.02 8.42
N PRO A 239 0.60 12.90 9.27
CA PRO A 239 1.95 13.43 9.10
C PRO A 239 2.99 12.30 9.14
N ASP A 240 3.78 12.13 8.08
CA ASP A 240 4.91 11.21 8.07
C ASP A 240 6.13 11.86 8.75
N MET A 241 6.49 11.40 9.96
CA MET A 241 7.63 11.95 10.69
C MET A 241 9.00 11.38 10.22
N THR A 242 9.02 10.51 9.20
CA THR A 242 10.22 10.14 8.43
C THR A 242 10.46 11.04 7.22
N ALA A 243 9.41 11.58 6.61
CA ALA A 243 9.53 12.51 5.49
C ALA A 243 10.21 13.81 5.95
N SER A 244 11.33 14.18 5.33
CA SER A 244 12.15 15.33 5.74
C SER A 244 11.37 16.65 5.76
N GLN A 245 10.46 16.84 4.80
CA GLN A 245 9.61 18.02 4.63
C GLN A 245 8.53 18.17 5.73
N ILE A 246 8.38 17.16 6.59
CA ILE A 246 7.32 17.06 7.62
C ILE A 246 7.95 16.87 8.99
N GLY A 247 8.81 15.85 9.12
CA GLY A 247 9.63 15.64 10.31
C GLY A 247 10.54 16.83 10.64
N GLY A 248 10.93 17.63 9.65
CA GLY A 248 11.70 18.87 9.82
C GLY A 248 10.91 20.08 10.33
N LEU A 249 9.57 20.05 10.28
CA LEU A 249 8.72 21.17 10.71
C LEU A 249 8.69 21.34 12.24
N ASP A 250 8.41 22.56 12.68
CA ASP A 250 8.03 22.84 14.07
C ASP A 250 6.51 22.65 14.29
N GLN A 251 6.08 22.74 15.55
CA GLN A 251 4.68 22.60 15.93
C GLN A 251 3.77 23.64 15.26
N ASN A 252 4.26 24.85 15.01
CA ASN A 252 3.48 25.95 14.46
C ASN A 252 3.22 25.79 12.97
N ALA A 253 4.26 25.44 12.21
CA ALA A 253 4.20 25.18 10.78
C ALA A 253 3.31 23.96 10.48
N LEU A 254 3.47 22.86 11.24
CA LEU A 254 2.61 21.69 11.09
C LEU A 254 1.14 22.03 11.42
N ALA A 255 0.88 22.74 12.53
CA ALA A 255 -0.47 23.14 12.90
C ALA A 255 -1.14 24.02 11.83
N ALA A 256 -0.43 25.04 11.33
CA ALA A 256 -0.93 25.92 10.28
C ALA A 256 -1.33 25.16 9.01
N ALA A 257 -0.49 24.20 8.58
CA ALA A 257 -0.74 23.41 7.38
C ALA A 257 -1.92 22.44 7.54
N LEU A 258 -2.01 21.74 8.69
CA LEU A 258 -3.09 20.78 8.94
C LEU A 258 -4.45 21.46 9.12
N VAL A 259 -4.51 22.67 9.67
CA VAL A 259 -5.76 23.45 9.80
C VAL A 259 -6.32 23.83 8.42
N GLY A 260 -5.47 24.14 7.44
CA GLY A 260 -5.90 24.40 6.07
C GLY A 260 -6.60 23.20 5.43
N LEU A 261 -6.13 21.98 5.68
CA LEU A 261 -6.78 20.74 5.24
C LEU A 261 -8.08 20.47 6.03
N ALA A 262 -8.04 20.67 7.34
CA ALA A 262 -9.15 20.38 8.27
C ALA A 262 -10.39 21.29 8.10
N ALA A 263 -10.34 22.28 7.20
CA ALA A 263 -11.49 23.08 6.80
C ALA A 263 -12.57 22.26 6.06
N SER A 264 -12.20 21.16 5.40
CA SER A 264 -13.16 20.26 4.76
C SER A 264 -13.93 19.40 5.78
N LYS A 265 -15.21 19.15 5.48
CA LYS A 265 -16.08 18.25 6.27
C LYS A 265 -15.78 16.77 6.05
N THR A 266 -15.02 16.40 5.02
CA THR A 266 -14.58 15.00 4.83
C THR A 266 -13.36 14.66 5.68
N VAL A 267 -12.59 15.65 6.14
CA VAL A 267 -11.50 15.40 7.10
C VAL A 267 -12.05 14.89 8.43
N HIS A 268 -11.48 13.78 8.93
CA HIS A 268 -12.09 12.98 9.98
C HIS A 268 -12.06 13.68 11.34
N ARG A 269 -13.22 13.66 11.99
CA ARG A 269 -13.43 14.14 13.36
C ARG A 269 -14.16 13.06 14.14
N LEU A 270 -13.90 13.00 15.44
CA LEU A 270 -14.77 12.28 16.37
C LEU A 270 -16.11 13.00 16.51
N ASP A 271 -17.11 12.32 17.08
CA ASP A 271 -18.44 12.88 17.31
C ASP A 271 -18.42 14.09 18.27
N ASP A 272 -17.39 14.20 19.12
CA ASP A 272 -17.13 15.37 19.97
C ASP A 272 -16.46 16.57 19.25
N GLY A 273 -16.28 16.47 17.93
CA GLY A 273 -15.73 17.51 17.05
C GLY A 273 -14.20 17.56 16.96
N ARG A 274 -13.47 16.78 17.78
CA ARG A 274 -12.00 16.73 17.73
C ARG A 274 -11.50 16.19 16.40
N LEU A 275 -10.57 16.91 15.79
CA LEU A 275 -9.87 16.51 14.56
C LEU A 275 -8.98 15.29 14.84
N VAL A 276 -9.14 14.21 14.07
CA VAL A 276 -8.27 13.03 14.22
C VAL A 276 -6.96 13.27 13.47
N VAL A 277 -5.84 13.22 14.20
CA VAL A 277 -4.49 13.32 13.64
C VAL A 277 -3.71 12.07 14.06
N SER A 278 -3.18 11.37 13.06
CA SER A 278 -2.64 10.01 13.20
C SER A 278 -1.24 9.90 12.58
N PRO A 279 -0.21 10.56 13.14
CA PRO A 279 1.12 10.62 12.52
C PRO A 279 1.80 9.26 12.47
N PHE A 280 2.52 9.00 11.38
CA PHE A 280 3.38 7.84 11.23
C PHE A 280 4.76 8.11 11.86
N LYS A 281 5.30 7.10 12.55
CA LYS A 281 6.50 7.20 13.38
C LYS A 281 6.42 8.37 14.37
N ALA A 282 5.30 8.43 15.10
CA ALA A 282 5.03 9.51 16.05
C ALA A 282 6.15 9.71 17.09
N GLU A 283 6.88 8.65 17.44
CA GLU A 283 8.04 8.66 18.35
C GLU A 283 9.28 9.37 17.78
N GLY A 284 9.27 9.77 16.51
CA GLY A 284 10.27 10.69 15.94
C GLY A 284 10.26 12.08 16.60
N ARG A 285 9.19 12.42 17.34
CA ARG A 285 9.10 13.59 18.23
C ARG A 285 8.64 13.14 19.62
N SER A 286 8.95 13.91 20.65
CA SER A 286 8.55 13.58 22.03
C SER A 286 7.05 13.79 22.27
N ALA A 287 6.49 13.12 23.28
CA ALA A 287 5.11 13.38 23.72
C ALA A 287 4.90 14.86 24.12
N GLN A 288 5.92 15.52 24.67
CA GLN A 288 5.88 16.97 24.95
C GLN A 288 5.74 17.79 23.67
N TRP A 289 6.50 17.47 22.61
CA TRP A 289 6.41 18.15 21.31
C TRP A 289 4.98 18.06 20.74
N TRP A 290 4.37 16.88 20.80
CA TRP A 290 2.97 16.67 20.39
C TRP A 290 1.96 17.37 21.31
N THR A 291 2.23 17.44 22.61
CA THR A 291 1.43 18.23 23.56
C THR A 291 1.39 19.70 23.13
N ASP A 292 2.54 20.26 22.77
CA ASP A 292 2.64 21.67 22.37
C ASP A 292 2.04 21.92 20.98
N PHE A 293 2.14 20.96 20.05
CA PHE A 293 1.38 20.99 18.79
C PHE A 293 -0.13 21.07 19.04
N MET A 294 -0.68 20.23 19.92
CA MET A 294 -2.12 20.27 20.23
C MET A 294 -2.54 21.56 20.93
N LYS A 295 -1.68 22.15 21.78
CA LYS A 295 -1.92 23.50 22.34
C LYS A 295 -1.98 24.56 21.24
N VAL A 296 -1.09 24.53 20.26
CA VAL A 296 -1.14 25.48 19.12
C VAL A 296 -2.44 25.30 18.34
N MET A 297 -2.84 24.05 18.03
CA MET A 297 -4.09 23.74 17.35
C MET A 297 -5.32 24.29 18.11
N GLU A 298 -5.40 24.07 19.42
CA GLU A 298 -6.51 24.53 20.25
C GLU A 298 -6.50 26.05 20.48
N GLN A 299 -5.37 26.64 20.87
CA GLN A 299 -5.30 28.05 21.27
C GLN A 299 -5.35 29.01 20.07
N LYS A 300 -4.60 28.70 19.00
CA LYS A 300 -4.48 29.60 17.83
C LYS A 300 -5.58 29.38 16.80
N TYR A 301 -6.01 28.13 16.60
CA TYR A 301 -6.94 27.74 15.55
C TYR A 301 -8.27 27.16 16.05
N GLN A 302 -8.50 27.19 17.37
CA GLN A 302 -9.74 26.72 18.03
C GLN A 302 -10.06 25.24 17.69
N GLN A 303 -9.03 24.47 17.33
CA GLN A 303 -9.14 23.12 16.81
C GLN A 303 -8.59 22.10 17.81
N LYS A 304 -9.47 21.48 18.60
CA LYS A 304 -9.08 20.35 19.46
C LYS A 304 -8.71 19.12 18.63
N VAL A 305 -7.77 18.32 19.12
CA VAL A 305 -7.21 17.14 18.43
C VAL A 305 -7.53 15.85 19.19
N ALA A 306 -7.84 14.79 18.45
CA ALA A 306 -7.87 13.42 18.91
C ALA A 306 -6.64 12.70 18.32
N PHE A 307 -5.64 12.49 19.17
CA PHE A 307 -4.33 12.01 18.73
C PHE A 307 -4.28 10.47 18.69
N VAL A 308 -3.96 9.89 17.53
CA VAL A 308 -3.89 8.42 17.33
C VAL A 308 -2.53 8.06 16.70
N PRO A 309 -1.41 8.14 17.44
CA PRO A 309 -0.08 7.91 16.90
C PRO A 309 0.11 6.48 16.39
N VAL A 310 0.78 6.36 15.26
CA VAL A 310 1.24 5.09 14.69
C VAL A 310 2.74 4.95 14.95
N PHE A 311 3.11 3.93 15.72
CA PHE A 311 4.50 3.69 16.12
C PHE A 311 5.19 2.63 15.26
N LEU A 312 6.52 2.69 15.22
CA LEU A 312 7.35 1.54 14.87
C LEU A 312 7.65 0.67 16.12
N ASN A 313 7.64 1.27 17.31
CA ASN A 313 7.77 0.54 18.58
C ASN A 313 6.76 1.02 19.64
N PHE A 314 5.54 0.48 19.61
CA PHE A 314 4.51 0.75 20.62
C PHE A 314 4.90 0.25 22.03
N GLY A 315 5.65 -0.85 22.10
CA GLY A 315 6.17 -1.42 23.35
C GLY A 315 6.88 -0.37 24.21
N ALA A 316 7.85 0.32 23.63
CA ALA A 316 8.67 1.34 24.28
C ALA A 316 7.96 2.69 24.49
N ASN A 317 7.04 3.08 23.59
CA ASN A 317 6.52 4.45 23.55
C ASN A 317 5.15 4.64 24.26
N ALA A 318 4.31 3.60 24.37
CA ALA A 318 2.93 3.72 24.85
C ALA A 318 2.76 4.56 26.12
N GLN A 319 3.59 4.31 27.14
CA GLN A 319 3.46 4.95 28.46
C GLN A 319 3.67 6.47 28.41
N ALA A 320 4.62 6.95 27.60
CA ALA A 320 4.91 8.38 27.48
C ALA A 320 3.82 9.13 26.69
N PHE A 321 3.16 8.43 25.75
CA PHE A 321 2.12 9.00 24.89
C PHE A 321 0.69 8.83 25.45
N ALA A 322 0.46 7.91 26.39
CA ALA A 322 -0.85 7.66 26.99
C ALA A 322 -1.57 8.91 27.54
N PRO A 323 -0.92 9.89 28.19
CA PRO A 323 -1.61 11.08 28.68
C PRO A 323 -2.23 11.94 27.56
N ILE A 324 -1.69 11.87 26.33
CA ILE A 324 -2.07 12.74 25.20
C ILE A 324 -2.87 12.02 24.11
N SER A 325 -2.75 10.70 24.01
CA SER A 325 -3.45 9.90 23.01
C SER A 325 -4.96 9.78 23.27
N HIS A 326 -5.74 9.75 22.20
CA HIS A 326 -7.07 9.14 22.15
C HIS A 326 -6.98 7.62 21.89
N GLY A 327 -6.06 7.24 21.00
CA GLY A 327 -5.83 5.86 20.59
C GLY A 327 -4.37 5.55 20.32
N PHE A 328 -4.09 4.32 19.90
CA PHE A 328 -2.76 3.89 19.49
C PHE A 328 -2.82 2.98 18.24
N SER A 329 -1.71 2.91 17.51
CA SER A 329 -1.50 1.96 16.42
C SER A 329 -0.01 1.62 16.26
N VAL A 330 0.28 0.64 15.40
CA VAL A 330 1.62 0.34 14.87
C VAL A 330 1.56 0.16 13.36
N TRP A 331 2.69 0.31 12.67
CA TRP A 331 2.76 -0.01 11.23
C TRP A 331 2.46 -1.48 10.90
N GLY A 332 2.62 -2.35 11.91
CA GLY A 332 2.30 -3.77 11.86
C GLY A 332 3.35 -4.62 11.15
N ASN A 333 3.32 -5.91 11.42
CA ASN A 333 4.17 -6.88 10.73
C ASN A 333 3.49 -7.37 9.43
N ARG A 334 4.22 -8.12 8.61
CA ARG A 334 3.79 -8.57 7.27
C ARG A 334 3.98 -10.08 7.06
N SER A 335 4.13 -10.81 8.17
CA SER A 335 4.36 -12.27 8.18
C SER A 335 3.57 -12.93 9.31
N PRO A 336 2.94 -14.12 9.09
CA PRO A 336 2.05 -14.75 10.09
C PRO A 336 2.72 -14.97 11.45
N LYS A 337 3.96 -15.46 11.46
CA LYS A 337 4.78 -15.68 12.67
C LYS A 337 4.95 -14.43 13.55
N ALA A 338 4.84 -13.24 12.98
CA ALA A 338 5.03 -11.98 13.68
C ALA A 338 3.72 -11.35 14.21
N GLN A 339 2.56 -12.00 14.02
CA GLN A 339 1.26 -11.47 14.47
C GLN A 339 0.88 -11.86 15.91
N GLY A 340 1.73 -12.59 16.63
CA GLY A 340 1.45 -13.07 18.00
C GLY A 340 1.21 -11.99 19.06
N ASN A 341 1.61 -10.73 18.81
CA ASN A 341 1.45 -9.63 19.78
C ASN A 341 0.12 -8.89 19.73
N ILE A 342 -0.74 -9.13 18.72
CA ILE A 342 -1.99 -8.36 18.52
C ILE A 342 -2.84 -8.29 19.80
N ALA A 343 -3.03 -9.41 20.50
CA ALA A 343 -3.81 -9.45 21.74
C ALA A 343 -3.17 -8.61 22.88
N ASN A 344 -1.84 -8.62 22.98
CA ASN A 344 -1.11 -7.85 23.99
C ASN A 344 -1.18 -6.35 23.71
N ASP A 345 -1.12 -5.96 22.43
CA ASP A 345 -1.16 -4.56 22.03
C ASP A 345 -2.55 -3.95 22.26
N VAL A 346 -3.63 -4.67 21.89
CA VAL A 346 -5.02 -4.29 22.20
C VAL A 346 -5.21 -4.16 23.72
N ALA A 347 -4.87 -5.21 24.49
CA ALA A 347 -5.05 -5.21 25.94
C ALA A 347 -4.27 -4.08 26.63
N LYS A 348 -3.05 -3.78 26.16
CA LYS A 348 -2.25 -2.66 26.66
C LYS A 348 -2.92 -1.31 26.36
N ALA A 349 -3.41 -1.08 25.14
CA ALA A 349 -4.14 0.14 24.79
C ALA A 349 -5.40 0.32 25.66
N HIS A 350 -6.21 -0.73 25.79
CA HIS A 350 -7.42 -0.73 26.61
C HIS A 350 -7.14 -0.52 28.10
N SER A 351 -6.05 -1.09 28.65
CA SER A 351 -5.63 -0.84 30.04
C SER A 351 -5.26 0.62 30.32
N MET A 352 -4.93 1.39 29.29
CA MET A 352 -4.65 2.83 29.34
C MET A 352 -5.90 3.68 29.01
N GLY A 353 -7.07 3.05 28.82
CA GLY A 353 -8.31 3.71 28.41
C GLY A 353 -8.28 4.27 26.99
N LYS A 354 -7.49 3.67 26.09
CA LYS A 354 -7.27 4.12 24.70
C LYS A 354 -7.79 3.11 23.70
N ILE A 355 -8.32 3.59 22.58
CA ILE A 355 -8.67 2.69 21.47
C ILE A 355 -7.42 2.09 20.83
N TRP A 356 -7.54 0.88 20.27
CA TRP A 356 -6.54 0.28 19.40
C TRP A 356 -6.97 0.32 17.94
N MET A 357 -6.13 0.88 17.08
CA MET A 357 -6.25 0.81 15.63
C MET A 357 -5.30 -0.27 15.09
N GLN A 358 -5.83 -1.45 14.81
CA GLN A 358 -5.05 -2.61 14.36
C GLN A 358 -4.57 -2.44 12.91
N PRO A 359 -3.26 -2.58 12.62
CA PRO A 359 -2.81 -2.72 11.23
C PRO A 359 -3.23 -4.08 10.66
N VAL A 360 -3.80 -4.06 9.46
CA VAL A 360 -4.12 -5.22 8.64
C VAL A 360 -3.32 -5.14 7.35
N SER A 361 -2.71 -6.25 6.93
CA SER A 361 -1.71 -6.22 5.87
C SER A 361 -1.66 -7.54 5.09
N VAL A 362 -1.20 -7.48 3.84
CA VAL A 362 -1.03 -8.69 3.01
C VAL A 362 0.41 -9.19 3.11
N GLN A 363 1.33 -8.49 2.46
CA GLN A 363 2.73 -8.85 2.27
C GLN A 363 3.61 -7.59 2.28
N ASP A 364 4.93 -7.76 2.26
CA ASP A 364 5.88 -6.65 2.10
C ASP A 364 7.12 -7.14 1.35
N GLU A 365 7.44 -6.49 0.25
CA GLU A 365 8.55 -6.78 -0.65
C GLU A 365 9.17 -5.44 -1.09
N ARG A 366 10.47 -5.25 -0.83
CA ARG A 366 11.19 -4.00 -1.09
C ARG A 366 12.44 -4.25 -1.94
N PRO A 367 12.31 -4.24 -3.29
CA PRO A 367 13.44 -4.43 -4.19
C PRO A 367 14.63 -3.50 -3.90
N ASN A 368 14.35 -2.22 -3.65
CA ASN A 368 15.38 -1.20 -3.37
C ASN A 368 16.18 -1.45 -2.08
N GLN A 369 15.60 -2.13 -1.10
CA GLN A 369 16.20 -2.49 0.19
C GLN A 369 16.69 -3.94 0.24
N SER A 370 16.45 -4.74 -0.80
CA SER A 370 16.81 -6.15 -0.86
C SER A 370 16.19 -7.00 0.26
N ILE A 371 14.95 -6.71 0.66
CA ILE A 371 14.25 -7.42 1.74
C ILE A 371 12.79 -7.74 1.40
N PHE A 372 12.24 -8.78 2.02
CA PHE A 372 10.81 -9.09 2.01
C PHE A 372 10.37 -9.77 3.32
N ASP A 373 9.08 -9.83 3.59
CA ASP A 373 8.46 -10.67 4.60
C ASP A 373 7.64 -11.80 3.94
N GLU A 374 7.72 -13.00 4.50
CA GLU A 374 6.90 -14.12 4.04
C GLU A 374 5.46 -13.99 4.57
N ALA A 375 4.54 -13.56 3.71
CA ALA A 375 3.11 -13.47 3.98
C ALA A 375 2.41 -14.83 4.10
N GLY A 376 2.96 -15.88 3.47
CA GLY A 376 2.35 -17.20 3.40
C GLY A 376 1.04 -17.19 2.60
N ASN A 377 1.07 -16.78 1.33
CA ASN A 377 -0.14 -16.59 0.53
C ASN A 377 -1.07 -15.56 1.20
N THR A 378 -2.37 -15.87 1.41
CA THR A 378 -3.28 -14.97 2.15
C THR A 378 -3.24 -15.15 3.68
N GLU A 379 -2.37 -16.02 4.20
CA GLU A 379 -2.32 -16.37 5.63
C GLU A 379 -2.12 -15.13 6.52
N ASN A 380 -1.19 -14.23 6.19
CA ASN A 380 -0.97 -13.00 6.95
C ASN A 380 -2.17 -12.03 6.89
N LEU A 381 -2.83 -11.93 5.74
CA LEU A 381 -4.04 -11.12 5.59
C LEU A 381 -5.18 -11.64 6.48
N ARG A 382 -5.39 -12.96 6.50
CA ARG A 382 -6.40 -13.59 7.35
C ARG A 382 -6.03 -13.45 8.84
N ALA A 383 -4.79 -13.73 9.21
CA ALA A 383 -4.32 -13.65 10.59
C ALA A 383 -4.41 -12.22 11.18
N THR A 384 -4.10 -11.18 10.39
CA THR A 384 -4.23 -9.79 10.87
C THR A 384 -5.70 -9.36 11.00
N TRP A 385 -6.57 -9.78 10.07
CA TRP A 385 -8.01 -9.54 10.16
C TRP A 385 -8.67 -10.30 11.33
N GLU A 386 -8.42 -11.60 11.46
CA GLU A 386 -8.90 -12.43 12.56
C GLU A 386 -8.38 -11.89 13.90
N GLY A 387 -7.13 -11.42 13.95
CA GLY A 387 -6.58 -10.69 15.09
C GLY A 387 -7.37 -9.41 15.44
N ALA A 388 -7.70 -8.57 14.46
CA ALA A 388 -8.50 -7.37 14.68
C ALA A 388 -9.90 -7.69 15.24
N VAL A 389 -10.56 -8.72 14.69
CA VAL A 389 -11.91 -9.13 15.09
C VAL A 389 -11.91 -9.78 16.47
N GLU A 390 -11.16 -10.87 16.63
CA GLU A 390 -11.23 -11.74 17.81
C GLU A 390 -10.59 -11.13 19.05
N LYS A 391 -9.57 -10.29 18.88
CA LYS A 391 -8.86 -9.67 20.02
C LYS A 391 -9.46 -8.33 20.41
N GLY A 392 -10.53 -7.90 19.72
CA GLY A 392 -11.35 -6.75 20.13
C GLY A 392 -10.76 -5.39 19.74
N ALA A 393 -10.04 -5.28 18.62
CA ALA A 393 -9.57 -3.98 18.14
C ALA A 393 -10.76 -3.02 17.87
N ASP A 394 -10.57 -1.73 18.11
CA ASP A 394 -11.61 -0.73 17.94
C ASP A 394 -11.68 -0.26 16.48
N TRP A 395 -10.53 0.12 15.93
CA TRP A 395 -10.38 0.55 14.54
C TRP A 395 -9.39 -0.37 13.80
N VAL A 396 -9.34 -0.25 12.48
CA VAL A 396 -8.34 -0.89 11.61
C VAL A 396 -7.72 0.13 10.68
N GLN A 397 -6.41 -0.01 10.46
CA GLN A 397 -5.72 0.58 9.33
C GLN A 397 -5.31 -0.53 8.35
N LEU A 398 -5.75 -0.45 7.10
CA LEU A 398 -5.24 -1.30 6.02
C LEU A 398 -3.89 -0.72 5.56
N THR A 399 -2.82 -1.48 5.73
CA THR A 399 -1.45 -1.06 5.45
C THR A 399 -0.92 -1.88 4.26
N THR A 400 -1.10 -1.42 3.02
CA THR A 400 -1.56 -0.09 2.58
C THR A 400 -2.68 -0.15 1.54
N TRP A 401 -3.26 1.00 1.19
CA TRP A 401 -4.07 1.10 -0.03
C TRP A 401 -3.20 0.85 -1.26
N ASN A 402 -2.17 1.66 -1.48
CA ASN A 402 -1.47 1.79 -2.76
C ASN A 402 0.05 1.99 -2.68
N ASP A 403 0.74 1.54 -1.61
CA ASP A 403 2.20 1.52 -1.62
C ASP A 403 2.76 0.28 -2.33
N TYR A 404 2.91 0.43 -3.64
CA TYR A 404 3.52 -0.55 -4.54
C TYR A 404 5.04 -0.70 -4.34
N SER A 405 5.72 0.25 -3.69
CA SER A 405 7.18 0.19 -3.47
C SER A 405 7.58 -0.78 -2.35
N GLU A 406 6.61 -1.07 -1.49
CA GLU A 406 6.68 -2.11 -0.48
C GLU A 406 5.83 -3.33 -0.84
N GLY A 407 5.16 -3.37 -2.00
CA GLY A 407 4.26 -4.48 -2.38
C GLY A 407 3.07 -4.68 -1.42
N THR A 408 2.71 -3.67 -0.62
CA THR A 408 1.75 -3.77 0.49
C THR A 408 0.30 -3.46 0.09
N GLN A 409 0.04 -3.16 -1.18
CA GLN A 409 -1.23 -2.67 -1.69
C GLN A 409 -2.40 -3.65 -1.49
N LEU A 410 -3.53 -3.11 -1.00
CA LEU A 410 -4.86 -3.73 -1.05
C LEU A 410 -5.72 -3.15 -2.19
N ALA A 411 -5.33 -2.03 -2.80
CA ALA A 411 -6.00 -1.48 -3.98
C ALA A 411 -5.94 -2.46 -5.17
N PRO A 412 -6.91 -2.40 -6.10
CA PRO A 412 -6.91 -3.21 -7.30
C PRO A 412 -5.68 -3.00 -8.18
N SER A 413 -4.96 -4.08 -8.48
CA SER A 413 -3.68 -4.03 -9.19
C SER A 413 -3.57 -5.08 -10.29
N VAL A 414 -2.50 -5.01 -11.08
CA VAL A 414 -2.22 -6.02 -12.10
C VAL A 414 -1.95 -7.39 -11.47
N HIS A 415 -1.19 -7.45 -10.37
CA HIS A 415 -0.88 -8.72 -9.70
C HIS A 415 -2.03 -9.31 -8.85
N ASN A 416 -2.91 -8.47 -8.28
CA ASN A 416 -3.92 -8.93 -7.32
C ASN A 416 -5.37 -8.89 -7.84
N GLY A 417 -5.62 -8.24 -8.99
CA GLY A 417 -6.96 -8.00 -9.51
C GLY A 417 -7.80 -7.18 -8.54
N ARG A 418 -8.67 -7.85 -7.78
CA ARG A 418 -9.35 -7.28 -6.59
C ARG A 418 -9.25 -8.17 -5.35
N VAL A 419 -8.50 -9.28 -5.41
CA VAL A 419 -8.62 -10.40 -4.47
C VAL A 419 -8.35 -9.98 -3.02
N TYR A 420 -7.31 -9.19 -2.76
CA TYR A 420 -6.99 -8.74 -1.40
C TYR A 420 -8.06 -7.79 -0.83
N LEU A 421 -8.69 -6.97 -1.68
CA LEU A 421 -9.80 -6.09 -1.31
C LEU A 421 -11.10 -6.89 -1.08
N ASP A 422 -11.37 -7.90 -1.89
CA ASP A 422 -12.54 -8.77 -1.79
C ASP A 422 -12.52 -9.60 -0.51
N ILE A 423 -11.39 -10.26 -0.22
CA ILE A 423 -11.14 -10.96 1.04
C ILE A 423 -11.32 -9.98 2.21
N SER A 424 -10.70 -8.80 2.12
CA SER A 424 -10.81 -7.78 3.17
C SER A 424 -12.22 -7.26 3.38
N SER A 425 -13.05 -7.17 2.33
CA SER A 425 -14.45 -6.76 2.44
C SER A 425 -15.25 -7.70 3.36
N TYR A 426 -14.98 -9.01 3.30
CA TYR A 426 -15.62 -10.00 4.17
C TYR A 426 -15.21 -9.83 5.64
N TYR A 427 -13.91 -9.76 5.93
CA TYR A 427 -13.42 -9.60 7.30
C TYR A 427 -13.72 -8.21 7.88
N LEU A 428 -13.73 -7.14 7.06
CA LEU A 428 -14.22 -5.81 7.42
C LEU A 428 -15.68 -5.86 7.86
N THR A 429 -16.51 -6.59 7.13
CA THR A 429 -17.94 -6.75 7.47
C THR A 429 -18.11 -7.55 8.76
N TRP A 430 -17.32 -8.62 8.96
CA TRP A 430 -17.29 -9.36 10.22
C TRP A 430 -16.87 -8.44 11.38
N PHE A 431 -15.77 -7.70 11.22
CA PHE A 431 -15.26 -6.73 12.19
C PHE A 431 -16.32 -5.74 12.63
N LYS A 432 -16.96 -5.05 11.68
CA LYS A 432 -17.96 -4.01 11.95
C LYS A 432 -19.25 -4.53 12.58
N ARG A 433 -19.70 -5.75 12.24
CA ARG A 433 -20.96 -6.34 12.73
C ARG A 433 -20.80 -7.26 13.93
N GLY A 434 -19.58 -7.68 14.26
CA GLY A 434 -19.29 -8.68 15.30
C GLY A 434 -19.63 -10.13 14.92
N ALA A 435 -20.22 -10.37 13.75
CA ALA A 435 -20.63 -11.69 13.27
C ALA A 435 -20.15 -11.96 11.83
N LYS A 436 -19.74 -13.20 11.55
CA LYS A 436 -19.30 -13.63 10.21
C LYS A 436 -20.42 -13.41 9.19
N PRO A 437 -20.16 -12.75 8.05
CA PRO A 437 -21.14 -12.66 6.96
C PRO A 437 -21.54 -14.04 6.47
N ALA A 438 -22.83 -14.23 6.14
CA ALA A 438 -23.27 -15.46 5.50
C ALA A 438 -22.68 -15.54 4.08
N ILE A 439 -22.02 -16.65 3.77
CA ILE A 439 -21.57 -16.94 2.41
C ILE A 439 -22.76 -17.46 1.62
N VAL A 440 -23.15 -16.71 0.59
CA VAL A 440 -24.32 -16.97 -0.25
C VAL A 440 -23.95 -17.34 -1.69
N ARG A 441 -22.65 -17.27 -2.04
CA ARG A 441 -22.12 -17.63 -3.36
C ARG A 441 -20.78 -18.36 -3.21
N ASP A 442 -20.61 -19.44 -3.95
CA ASP A 442 -19.34 -20.18 -3.98
C ASP A 442 -18.30 -19.38 -4.77
N VAL A 443 -17.16 -19.06 -4.15
CA VAL A 443 -16.06 -18.30 -4.79
C VAL A 443 -14.74 -18.98 -4.47
N ALA A 444 -13.87 -19.06 -5.47
CA ALA A 444 -12.50 -19.53 -5.33
C ALA A 444 -11.51 -18.40 -5.65
N TYR A 445 -10.50 -18.26 -4.81
CA TYR A 445 -9.31 -17.45 -5.05
C TYR A 445 -8.09 -18.37 -5.14
N VAL A 446 -7.21 -18.09 -6.09
CA VAL A 446 -5.91 -18.74 -6.21
C VAL A 446 -4.82 -17.69 -5.95
N THR A 447 -3.85 -18.01 -5.10
CA THR A 447 -2.66 -17.17 -4.90
C THR A 447 -1.39 -18.01 -4.95
N HIS A 448 -0.32 -17.43 -5.48
CA HIS A 448 1.00 -18.08 -5.60
C HIS A 448 2.08 -17.04 -5.93
N ARG A 449 3.35 -17.43 -5.89
CA ARG A 449 4.44 -16.64 -6.50
C ARG A 449 4.57 -16.97 -7.98
N ARG A 450 5.17 -16.06 -8.75
CA ARG A 450 5.51 -16.27 -10.19
C ARG A 450 6.82 -17.03 -10.39
N GLN A 451 7.54 -17.27 -9.31
CA GLN A 451 8.83 -17.94 -9.24
C GLN A 451 8.94 -18.72 -7.93
N PHE A 452 9.90 -19.63 -7.86
CA PHE A 452 10.35 -20.20 -6.59
C PHE A 452 11.21 -19.16 -5.84
N VAL A 453 11.19 -19.18 -4.51
CA VAL A 453 11.97 -18.27 -3.66
C VAL A 453 13.47 -18.43 -3.92
N GLY A 454 13.93 -19.65 -4.19
CA GLY A 454 15.33 -19.94 -4.50
C GLY A 454 15.77 -19.53 -5.91
N THR A 455 14.84 -19.24 -6.83
CA THR A 455 15.19 -18.82 -8.20
C THR A 455 15.71 -17.39 -8.21
N LYS A 456 16.86 -17.20 -8.88
CA LYS A 456 17.42 -15.88 -9.16
C LYS A 456 17.37 -15.63 -10.67
N PRO A 457 16.94 -14.44 -11.12
CA PRO A 457 17.02 -14.07 -12.52
C PRO A 457 18.49 -14.00 -12.96
N THR A 458 18.75 -14.33 -14.23
CA THR A 458 20.08 -14.23 -14.85
C THR A 458 20.21 -13.03 -15.79
N GLY A 459 19.15 -12.22 -15.92
CA GLY A 459 19.05 -11.10 -16.86
C GLY A 459 19.00 -9.70 -16.24
N ALA A 460 18.71 -8.72 -17.11
CA ALA A 460 18.44 -7.29 -16.81
C ALA A 460 19.51 -6.46 -16.06
N GLY A 461 20.62 -7.06 -15.61
CA GLY A 461 21.62 -6.38 -14.79
C GLY A 461 21.25 -6.29 -13.30
N GLN A 462 20.26 -7.07 -12.86
CA GLN A 462 19.95 -7.18 -11.43
C GLN A 462 21.12 -7.85 -10.70
N SER A 463 21.63 -7.16 -9.68
CA SER A 463 22.80 -7.59 -8.87
C SER A 463 22.49 -7.66 -7.37
N LYS A 464 21.37 -7.07 -6.95
CA LYS A 464 20.82 -7.11 -5.59
C LYS A 464 19.56 -7.97 -5.59
N PHE A 465 19.53 -8.94 -4.69
CA PHE A 465 18.44 -9.90 -4.53
C PHE A 465 17.87 -9.82 -3.13
N MET A 466 16.56 -9.99 -3.02
CA MET A 466 15.82 -9.90 -1.78
C MET A 466 16.01 -11.14 -0.90
N ALA A 467 16.14 -10.91 0.40
CA ALA A 467 16.22 -11.93 1.44
C ALA A 467 15.08 -11.72 2.47
N PRO A 468 14.59 -12.77 3.15
CA PRO A 468 13.56 -12.60 4.17
C PRO A 468 14.10 -11.80 5.36
N ARG A 469 13.32 -10.86 5.91
CA ARG A 469 13.71 -10.13 7.12
C ARG A 469 13.84 -11.08 8.32
N GLY A 470 14.73 -10.72 9.25
CA GLY A 470 14.83 -11.42 10.53
C GLY A 470 13.49 -11.39 11.29
N GLY A 471 13.05 -12.56 11.75
CA GLY A 471 11.74 -12.72 12.42
C GLY A 471 10.60 -13.15 11.50
N SER A 472 10.76 -13.04 10.17
CA SER A 472 9.81 -13.57 9.19
C SER A 472 9.54 -15.07 9.39
N THR A 473 8.38 -15.51 8.93
CA THR A 473 8.10 -16.92 8.61
C THR A 473 9.12 -17.42 7.59
N THR A 474 9.49 -18.70 7.66
CA THR A 474 10.38 -19.32 6.67
C THR A 474 9.72 -19.25 5.29
N PRO A 475 10.40 -18.72 4.26
CA PRO A 475 9.82 -18.63 2.93
C PRO A 475 9.38 -19.99 2.38
N ARG A 476 8.26 -20.02 1.66
CA ARG A 476 7.67 -21.24 1.11
C ARG A 476 7.23 -21.11 -0.36
N ASP A 477 7.44 -22.18 -1.11
CA ASP A 477 7.00 -22.31 -2.50
C ASP A 477 5.65 -23.02 -2.51
N THR A 478 4.56 -22.24 -2.38
CA THR A 478 3.19 -22.77 -2.28
C THR A 478 2.17 -22.04 -3.15
N VAL A 479 1.22 -22.81 -3.68
CA VAL A 479 -0.06 -22.32 -4.19
C VAL A 479 -1.14 -22.51 -3.11
N GLU A 480 -1.97 -21.49 -2.90
CA GLU A 480 -3.13 -21.53 -1.99
C GLU A 480 -4.42 -21.40 -2.80
N ALA A 481 -5.37 -22.31 -2.54
CA ALA A 481 -6.76 -22.17 -2.88
C ALA A 481 -7.53 -21.68 -1.64
N LEU A 482 -7.93 -20.40 -1.64
CA LEU A 482 -8.82 -19.86 -0.63
C LEU A 482 -10.25 -19.89 -1.16
N VAL A 483 -11.09 -20.77 -0.61
CA VAL A 483 -12.47 -20.96 -1.04
C VAL A 483 -13.46 -20.42 -0.01
N PHE A 484 -14.51 -19.79 -0.51
CA PHE A 484 -15.67 -19.32 0.24
C PHE A 484 -16.86 -20.14 -0.25
N LEU A 485 -17.39 -21.02 0.58
CA LEU A 485 -18.40 -22.01 0.17
C LEU A 485 -19.70 -21.88 0.96
N THR A 486 -20.81 -21.99 0.22
CA THR A 486 -22.19 -22.04 0.74
C THR A 486 -22.49 -23.35 1.46
N SER A 487 -21.92 -24.45 0.96
CA SER A 487 -22.04 -25.80 1.52
C SER A 487 -20.82 -26.64 1.09
N PRO A 488 -20.53 -27.78 1.75
CA PRO A 488 -19.36 -28.59 1.45
C PRO A 488 -19.20 -28.92 -0.05
N ALA A 489 -17.94 -28.93 -0.52
CA ALA A 489 -17.58 -29.18 -1.90
C ALA A 489 -16.18 -29.81 -2.02
N ASN A 490 -15.91 -30.46 -3.16
CA ASN A 490 -14.57 -30.89 -3.51
C ASN A 490 -13.81 -29.71 -4.14
N VAL A 491 -12.55 -29.54 -3.78
CA VAL A 491 -11.66 -28.51 -4.33
C VAL A 491 -10.48 -29.17 -5.02
N ARG A 492 -10.32 -28.90 -6.30
CA ARG A 492 -9.17 -29.30 -7.11
C ARG A 492 -8.23 -28.12 -7.26
N VAL A 493 -6.97 -28.32 -6.92
CA VAL A 493 -5.88 -27.36 -7.14
C VAL A 493 -4.92 -27.92 -8.17
N GLN A 494 -4.70 -27.17 -9.25
CA GLN A 494 -3.73 -27.45 -10.29
C GLN A 494 -2.51 -26.56 -10.08
N SER A 495 -1.31 -27.16 -10.03
CA SER A 495 -0.03 -26.46 -10.06
C SER A 495 0.83 -27.10 -11.14
N GLY A 496 0.93 -26.46 -12.31
CA GLY A 496 1.56 -27.05 -13.48
C GLY A 496 0.93 -28.39 -13.87
N ALA A 497 1.76 -29.42 -14.01
CA ALA A 497 1.32 -30.80 -14.24
C ALA A 497 0.79 -31.52 -12.98
N GLN A 498 0.91 -30.92 -11.78
CA GLN A 498 0.43 -31.52 -10.54
C GLN A 498 -1.02 -31.15 -10.26
N THR A 499 -1.86 -32.16 -10.01
CA THR A 499 -3.21 -31.97 -9.49
C THR A 499 -3.26 -32.47 -8.04
N ARG A 500 -3.94 -31.73 -7.17
CA ARG A 500 -4.28 -32.15 -5.80
C ARG A 500 -5.77 -31.92 -5.57
N ASP A 501 -6.46 -32.97 -5.13
CA ASP A 501 -7.86 -32.91 -4.74
C ASP A 501 -7.96 -32.85 -3.21
N GLY A 502 -8.91 -32.07 -2.72
CA GLY A 502 -9.24 -31.94 -1.31
C GLY A 502 -10.73 -31.65 -1.12
N GLN A 503 -11.13 -31.51 0.13
CA GLN A 503 -12.50 -31.16 0.50
C GLN A 503 -12.51 -29.93 1.40
N ALA A 504 -13.52 -29.09 1.23
CA ALA A 504 -13.76 -27.93 2.07
C ALA A 504 -15.21 -27.92 2.56
N GLY A 505 -15.41 -27.50 3.80
CA GLY A 505 -16.74 -27.33 4.39
C GLY A 505 -17.43 -26.06 3.92
N ALA A 506 -18.64 -25.80 4.42
CA ALA A 506 -19.23 -24.47 4.34
C ALA A 506 -18.36 -23.46 5.11
N GLY A 507 -18.31 -22.21 4.66
CA GLY A 507 -17.46 -21.17 5.25
C GLY A 507 -16.22 -20.87 4.41
N VAL A 508 -15.17 -20.35 5.07
CA VAL A 508 -13.88 -20.02 4.46
C VAL A 508 -12.89 -21.15 4.75
N THR A 509 -12.25 -21.69 3.72
CA THR A 509 -11.20 -22.73 3.85
C THR A 509 -10.01 -22.38 2.96
N ALA A 510 -8.79 -22.53 3.48
CA ALA A 510 -7.57 -22.44 2.70
C ALA A 510 -6.95 -23.83 2.52
N LEU A 511 -6.70 -24.23 1.27
CA LEU A 511 -5.94 -25.43 0.94
C LEU A 511 -4.60 -25.01 0.34
N VAL A 512 -3.49 -25.41 0.96
CA VAL A 512 -2.13 -25.03 0.57
C VAL A 512 -1.40 -26.26 0.04
N HIS A 513 -0.82 -26.15 -1.15
CA HIS A 513 -0.08 -27.22 -1.80
C HIS A 513 1.29 -26.72 -2.32
N PRO A 514 2.28 -27.62 -2.51
CA PRO A 514 3.56 -27.25 -3.11
C PRO A 514 3.38 -26.61 -4.50
N LEU A 515 4.15 -25.56 -4.77
CA LEU A 515 4.21 -24.90 -6.05
C LEU A 515 4.98 -25.75 -7.08
N ALA A 516 4.54 -25.74 -8.33
CA ALA A 516 5.21 -26.34 -9.47
C ALA A 516 5.17 -25.40 -10.68
N ASP A 517 6.14 -25.56 -11.58
CA ASP A 517 6.30 -24.80 -12.83
C ASP A 517 5.04 -24.87 -13.73
N GLY A 518 4.65 -23.74 -14.35
CA GLY A 518 3.51 -23.61 -15.25
C GLY A 518 2.25 -22.96 -14.65
N ALA A 519 1.10 -23.16 -15.30
CA ALA A 519 -0.18 -22.55 -14.94
C ALA A 519 -0.73 -23.02 -13.59
N GLN A 520 -1.45 -22.13 -12.90
CA GLN A 520 -2.04 -22.36 -11.58
C GLN A 520 -3.55 -22.17 -11.65
N SER A 521 -4.35 -23.12 -11.17
CA SER A 521 -5.81 -23.00 -11.18
C SER A 521 -6.49 -23.73 -10.02
N VAL A 522 -7.72 -23.31 -9.72
CA VAL A 522 -8.58 -23.88 -8.69
C VAL A 522 -9.96 -24.13 -9.30
N THR A 523 -10.50 -25.33 -9.10
CA THR A 523 -11.87 -25.69 -9.51
C THR A 523 -12.61 -26.31 -8.33
N VAL A 524 -13.78 -25.77 -8.02
CA VAL A 524 -14.67 -26.26 -6.95
C VAL A 524 -15.84 -26.99 -7.58
N THR A 525 -16.10 -28.21 -7.14
CA THR A 525 -17.19 -29.06 -7.65
C THR A 525 -18.12 -29.55 -6.55
N ARG A 526 -19.42 -29.61 -6.86
CA ARG A 526 -20.46 -30.16 -6.00
C ARG A 526 -21.29 -31.16 -6.82
N GLY A 527 -21.13 -32.44 -6.52
CA GLY A 527 -21.59 -33.51 -7.40
C GLY A 527 -20.89 -33.42 -8.77
N PRO A 528 -21.60 -33.55 -9.91
CA PRO A 528 -21.00 -33.44 -11.24
C PRO A 528 -20.75 -32.00 -11.69
N GLY A 529 -21.25 -30.98 -10.97
CA GLY A 529 -21.20 -29.58 -11.39
C GLY A 529 -20.02 -28.79 -10.83
N THR A 530 -19.38 -27.99 -11.67
CA THR A 530 -18.44 -26.93 -11.24
C THR A 530 -19.23 -25.73 -10.72
N VAL A 531 -18.95 -25.30 -9.49
CA VAL A 531 -19.63 -24.14 -8.85
C VAL A 531 -18.76 -22.89 -8.79
N ALA A 532 -17.44 -23.04 -8.80
CA ALA A 532 -16.47 -21.96 -8.98
C ALA A 532 -15.23 -22.48 -9.71
N SER A 533 -14.62 -21.67 -10.57
CA SER A 533 -13.32 -21.98 -11.17
C SER A 533 -12.53 -20.72 -11.47
N VAL A 534 -11.22 -20.77 -11.27
CA VAL A 534 -10.29 -19.68 -11.54
C VAL A 534 -8.96 -20.24 -12.03
N THR A 535 -8.42 -19.62 -13.07
CA THR A 535 -7.03 -19.82 -13.52
C THR A 535 -6.30 -18.50 -13.33
N SER A 536 -5.10 -18.54 -12.75
CA SER A 536 -4.25 -17.37 -12.64
C SER A 536 -3.80 -16.89 -14.02
N PRO A 537 -3.78 -15.57 -14.30
CA PRO A 537 -3.19 -15.05 -15.53
C PRO A 537 -1.65 -15.08 -15.50
N PHE A 538 -1.06 -15.54 -14.40
CA PHE A 538 0.38 -15.68 -14.22
C PHE A 538 0.79 -17.14 -14.09
N GLU A 539 1.83 -17.53 -14.82
CA GLU A 539 2.47 -18.84 -14.67
C GLU A 539 3.67 -18.77 -13.71
N VAL A 540 4.05 -19.94 -13.18
CA VAL A 540 5.29 -20.12 -12.41
C VAL A 540 6.42 -20.46 -13.36
N GLY A 541 7.53 -19.73 -13.31
CA GLY A 541 8.70 -19.97 -14.16
C GLY A 541 10.03 -19.93 -13.43
N ARG A 542 11.07 -20.38 -14.14
CA ARG A 542 12.48 -20.30 -13.72
C ARG A 542 13.31 -19.35 -14.57
N ASP A 543 12.90 -19.09 -15.80
CA ASP A 543 13.46 -18.03 -16.62
C ASP A 543 12.77 -16.70 -16.24
N LEU A 544 13.56 -15.77 -15.73
CA LEU A 544 13.08 -14.57 -15.06
C LEU A 544 13.96 -13.39 -15.47
N VAL A 545 13.32 -12.30 -15.89
CA VAL A 545 14.01 -11.05 -16.21
C VAL A 545 14.45 -10.32 -14.93
N VAL A 546 13.61 -10.35 -13.89
CA VAL A 546 13.83 -9.73 -12.57
C VAL A 546 13.24 -10.60 -11.46
N GLN A 547 13.75 -10.47 -10.24
CA GLN A 547 13.28 -11.21 -9.08
C GLN A 547 12.01 -10.55 -8.50
N ASP A 548 10.92 -11.30 -8.42
CA ASP A 548 9.61 -10.90 -7.90
C ASP A 548 9.17 -11.94 -6.85
N LEU A 549 9.15 -11.54 -5.57
CA LEU A 549 8.77 -12.42 -4.45
C LEU A 549 7.36 -12.13 -3.94
N GLN A 550 6.59 -11.32 -4.64
CA GLN A 550 5.18 -11.07 -4.33
C GLN A 550 4.33 -12.30 -4.61
N TYR A 551 3.25 -12.45 -3.83
CA TYR A 551 2.13 -13.27 -4.22
C TYR A 551 1.25 -12.50 -5.21
N VAL A 552 0.99 -13.14 -6.36
CA VAL A 552 -0.09 -12.78 -7.26
C VAL A 552 -1.38 -13.49 -6.85
N ALA A 553 -2.52 -12.94 -7.27
CA ALA A 553 -3.84 -13.44 -6.90
C ALA A 553 -4.85 -13.31 -8.05
N ALA A 554 -5.72 -14.31 -8.19
CA ALA A 554 -6.87 -14.28 -9.11
C ALA A 554 -8.14 -14.85 -8.44
N GLY A 555 -9.32 -14.37 -8.84
CA GLY A 555 -10.62 -14.79 -8.30
C GLY A 555 -11.60 -15.30 -9.35
N SER A 556 -12.54 -16.16 -8.95
CA SER A 556 -13.55 -16.73 -9.85
C SER A 556 -14.74 -15.81 -10.13
N ALA A 557 -14.97 -14.78 -9.29
CA ALA A 557 -16.17 -13.94 -9.34
C ALA A 557 -15.91 -12.52 -9.87
N ARG A 558 -15.23 -11.67 -9.09
CA ARG A 558 -14.73 -10.36 -9.56
C ARG A 558 -13.40 -10.58 -10.27
N LYS A 559 -13.41 -10.42 -11.59
CA LYS A 559 -12.20 -10.44 -12.43
C LYS A 559 -11.61 -9.04 -12.57
#